data_AF-A0A1R1JEL5-F1
#
_entry.id   AF-A0A1R1JEL5-F1
#
_cell.length_a   1.000
_cell.length_b   1.000
_cell.length_c   1.000
_cell.angle_alpha   90.00
_cell.angle_beta   90.00
_cell.angle_gamma   90.00
#
_symmetry.space_group_name_H-M   'P 1'
#
loop_
_entity.id
_entity.type
_entity.pdbx_description
1 polymer ?
#
loop_
_entity_poly.entity_id
_entity_poly.type
_entity_poly.pdbx_seq_one_letter_code
_entity_poly.pdbx_strand_id
1 'polypeptide(L)'
;GPRLDHPAVLDLLERYPSPSALAAASEKTLANRLTKLAPRMGKNLAAEIVQALNEQAVIVPGTQAATIVMPRLAQQLAALRKQRDEIAAEVERLVLAHPLWPVLTSMPGVGVRTAARLLTEVAHKAFASAAHLAAYAGLAPVTRRSGSSIRGEHPSRRGNKVLKRALFLSAFAALRDPVSRAYYARKIQQGKRHNQALIALARRRCDVLFAMLRDGTIYQPKSAPNA
;
A
#
# COMPACT_ATOMS: atom_id res chain seq x y z
N GLY A 1 -4.52 8.85 -21.33
CA GLY A 1 -4.21 9.87 -20.31
C GLY A 1 -3.92 9.22 -18.95
N PRO A 2 -3.48 9.98 -17.94
CA PRO A 2 -3.04 9.45 -16.64
C PRO A 2 -4.16 8.87 -15.76
N ARG A 3 -5.44 9.00 -16.16
CA ARG A 3 -6.62 8.62 -15.37
C ARG A 3 -7.47 7.50 -16.00
N LEU A 4 -6.89 6.69 -16.89
CA LEU A 4 -7.64 5.66 -17.63
C LEU A 4 -8.30 4.61 -16.74
N ASP A 5 -7.81 4.40 -15.52
CA ASP A 5 -8.36 3.44 -14.57
C ASP A 5 -9.44 4.04 -13.65
N HIS A 6 -9.75 5.33 -13.79
CA HIS A 6 -10.74 6.01 -12.95
C HIS A 6 -12.16 5.52 -13.31
N PRO A 7 -13.04 5.18 -12.35
CA PRO A 7 -14.37 4.64 -12.63
C PRO A 7 -15.20 5.48 -13.60
N ALA A 8 -15.17 6.82 -13.46
CA ALA A 8 -15.84 7.74 -14.38
C ALA A 8 -15.30 7.66 -15.83
N VAL A 9 -14.01 7.43 -16.00
CA VAL A 9 -13.38 7.30 -17.33
C VAL A 9 -13.73 5.96 -17.96
N LEU A 10 -13.74 4.88 -17.17
CA LEU A 10 -14.17 3.57 -17.64
C LEU A 10 -15.63 3.58 -18.10
N ASP A 11 -16.53 4.14 -17.29
CA ASP A 11 -17.95 4.30 -17.66
C ASP A 11 -18.15 5.20 -18.88
N LEU A 12 -17.28 6.20 -19.08
CA LEU A 12 -17.29 7.02 -20.27
C LEU A 12 -16.85 6.24 -21.52
N LEU A 13 -15.74 5.50 -21.43
CA LEU A 13 -15.17 4.73 -22.54
C LEU A 13 -16.06 3.54 -22.95
N GLU A 14 -16.84 2.99 -22.02
CA GLU A 14 -17.84 1.98 -22.31
C GLU A 14 -18.97 2.51 -23.20
N ARG A 15 -19.35 3.78 -23.01
CA ARG A 15 -20.47 4.43 -23.72
C ARG A 15 -20.04 5.17 -24.98
N TYR A 16 -18.87 5.80 -24.94
CA TYR A 16 -18.32 6.65 -25.99
C TYR A 16 -16.91 6.15 -26.35
N PRO A 17 -16.79 5.03 -27.09
CA PRO A 17 -15.51 4.35 -27.27
C PRO A 17 -14.63 4.93 -28.38
N SER A 18 -15.07 6.00 -29.05
CA SER A 18 -14.30 6.72 -30.06
C SER A 18 -14.32 8.23 -29.84
N PRO A 19 -13.33 8.95 -30.41
CA PRO A 19 -13.40 10.41 -30.51
C PRO A 19 -14.69 10.91 -31.17
N SER A 20 -15.16 10.23 -32.22
CA SER A 20 -16.41 10.61 -32.90
C SER A 20 -17.64 10.43 -32.01
N ALA A 21 -17.72 9.37 -31.21
CA ALA A 21 -18.80 9.14 -30.27
C ALA A 21 -18.77 10.16 -29.12
N LEU A 22 -17.57 10.52 -28.64
CA LEU A 22 -17.39 11.58 -27.65
C LEU A 22 -17.79 12.95 -28.20
N ALA A 23 -17.39 13.29 -29.43
CA ALA A 23 -17.73 14.55 -30.07
C ALA A 23 -19.23 14.69 -30.39
N ALA A 24 -19.93 13.57 -30.61
CA ALA A 24 -21.38 13.57 -30.77
C ALA A 24 -22.13 13.90 -29.47
N ALA A 25 -21.48 13.80 -28.30
CA ALA A 25 -22.05 14.18 -27.02
C ALA A 25 -21.67 15.63 -26.66
N SER A 26 -22.65 16.39 -26.15
CA SER A 26 -22.36 17.75 -25.66
C SER A 26 -21.45 17.72 -24.42
N GLU A 27 -20.66 18.78 -24.21
CA GLU A 27 -19.86 18.94 -22.99
C GLU A 27 -20.71 18.77 -21.73
N LYS A 28 -21.93 19.34 -21.72
CA LYS A 28 -22.89 19.19 -20.62
C LYS A 28 -23.26 17.73 -20.38
N THR A 29 -23.47 16.95 -21.43
CA THR A 29 -23.76 15.51 -21.34
C THR A 29 -22.58 14.75 -20.73
N LEU A 30 -21.37 15.01 -21.23
CA LEU A 30 -20.13 14.39 -20.73
C LEU A 30 -19.89 14.76 -19.26
N ALA A 31 -20.01 16.04 -18.90
CA ALA A 31 -19.86 16.55 -17.55
C ALA A 31 -20.87 15.94 -16.57
N ASN A 32 -22.15 15.88 -16.96
CA ASN A 32 -23.20 15.26 -16.14
C ASN A 32 -22.91 13.78 -15.89
N ARG A 33 -22.37 13.07 -16.89
CA ARG A 33 -22.02 11.66 -16.74
C ARG A 33 -20.82 11.48 -15.82
N LEU A 34 -19.72 12.18 -16.09
CA LEU A 34 -18.48 12.08 -15.33
C LEU A 34 -18.69 12.48 -13.86
N THR A 35 -19.51 13.50 -13.59
CA THR A 35 -19.75 13.99 -12.22
C THR A 35 -20.44 12.95 -11.33
N LYS A 36 -21.18 11.98 -11.89
CA LYS A 36 -21.78 10.88 -11.11
C LYS A 36 -20.75 10.03 -10.38
N LEU A 37 -19.59 9.82 -11.01
CA LEU A 37 -18.52 8.96 -10.50
C LEU A 37 -17.25 9.75 -10.14
N ALA A 38 -17.16 11.03 -10.51
CA ALA A 38 -16.04 11.93 -10.28
C ALA A 38 -16.51 13.36 -9.92
N PRO A 39 -17.22 13.56 -8.80
CA PRO A 39 -17.89 14.83 -8.51
C PRO A 39 -16.95 16.05 -8.43
N ARG A 40 -15.69 15.84 -8.04
CA ARG A 40 -14.69 16.92 -7.90
C ARG A 40 -13.98 17.28 -9.20
N MET A 41 -13.97 16.41 -10.20
CA MET A 41 -13.18 16.60 -11.43
C MET A 41 -13.98 16.42 -12.72
N GLY A 42 -15.22 15.94 -12.65
CA GLY A 42 -15.98 15.54 -13.83
C GLY A 42 -16.25 16.67 -14.81
N LYS A 43 -16.52 17.89 -14.31
CA LYS A 43 -16.69 19.10 -15.14
C LYS A 43 -15.40 19.47 -15.85
N ASN A 44 -14.30 19.61 -15.11
CA ASN A 44 -13.01 19.97 -15.68
C ASN A 44 -12.54 18.92 -16.70
N LEU A 45 -12.73 17.64 -16.38
CA LEU A 45 -12.38 16.55 -17.29
C LEU A 45 -13.23 16.55 -18.56
N ALA A 46 -14.51 16.91 -18.50
CA ALA A 46 -15.35 17.07 -19.69
C ALA A 46 -14.84 18.21 -20.59
N ALA A 47 -14.50 19.36 -20.01
CA ALA A 47 -13.90 20.48 -20.73
C ALA A 47 -12.56 20.10 -21.36
N GLU A 48 -11.68 19.42 -20.62
CA GLU A 48 -10.41 18.88 -21.14
C GLU A 48 -10.62 17.92 -22.33
N ILE A 49 -11.64 17.06 -22.26
CA ILE A 49 -11.97 16.13 -23.35
C ILE A 49 -12.45 16.89 -24.59
N VAL A 50 -13.38 17.84 -24.44
CA VAL A 50 -13.90 18.63 -25.56
C VAL A 50 -12.80 19.48 -26.19
N GLN A 51 -11.95 20.10 -25.38
CA GLN A 51 -10.77 20.81 -25.88
C GLN A 51 -9.86 19.88 -26.68
N ALA A 52 -9.52 18.70 -26.15
CA ALA A 52 -8.67 17.74 -26.85
C ALA A 52 -9.29 17.22 -28.16
N LEU A 53 -10.63 17.09 -28.22
CA LEU A 53 -11.34 16.74 -29.46
C LEU A 53 -11.29 17.86 -30.49
N ASN A 54 -11.38 19.12 -30.07
CA ASN A 54 -11.27 20.28 -30.96
C ASN A 54 -9.85 20.44 -31.51
N GLU A 55 -8.83 20.10 -30.72
CA GLU A 55 -7.42 20.13 -31.13
C GLU A 55 -7.02 18.90 -31.97
N GLN A 56 -7.87 17.87 -32.05
CA GLN A 56 -7.55 16.64 -32.77
C GLN A 56 -7.53 16.87 -34.29
N ALA A 57 -6.31 16.94 -34.85
CA ALA A 57 -6.11 17.13 -36.29
C ALA A 57 -6.00 15.81 -37.10
N VAL A 58 -5.77 14.67 -36.44
CA VAL A 58 -5.46 13.39 -37.11
C VAL A 58 -6.34 12.27 -36.56
N ILE A 59 -6.86 11.44 -37.48
CA ILE A 59 -7.49 10.15 -37.17
C ILE A 59 -6.54 9.05 -37.59
N VAL A 60 -6.12 8.23 -36.63
CA VAL A 60 -5.17 7.13 -36.89
C VAL A 60 -5.92 5.93 -37.49
N PRO A 61 -5.34 5.21 -38.47
CA PRO A 61 -5.88 3.94 -38.94
C PRO A 61 -6.15 2.99 -37.77
N GLY A 62 -7.33 2.36 -37.75
CA GLY A 62 -7.75 1.49 -36.65
C GLY A 62 -8.54 2.17 -35.53
N THR A 63 -8.79 3.49 -35.59
CA THR A 63 -9.66 4.19 -34.63
C THR A 63 -11.06 3.54 -34.53
N GLN A 64 -11.62 3.12 -35.67
CA GLN A 64 -12.91 2.40 -35.67
C GLN A 64 -12.78 0.98 -35.10
N ALA A 65 -11.69 0.28 -35.38
CA ALA A 65 -11.45 -1.05 -34.79
C ALA A 65 -11.31 -0.97 -33.26
N ALA A 66 -10.73 0.10 -32.73
CA ALA A 66 -10.64 0.33 -31.29
C ALA A 66 -12.02 0.41 -30.62
N THR A 67 -13.07 0.85 -31.34
CA THR A 67 -14.43 0.90 -30.78
C THR A 67 -14.99 -0.47 -30.39
N ILE A 68 -14.49 -1.54 -31.02
CA ILE A 68 -14.90 -2.92 -30.72
C ILE A 68 -14.27 -3.39 -29.40
N VAL A 69 -13.02 -2.96 -29.14
CA VAL A 69 -12.20 -3.48 -28.05
C VAL A 69 -12.29 -2.61 -26.79
N MET A 70 -12.39 -1.28 -26.95
CA MET A 70 -12.37 -0.31 -25.86
C MET A 70 -13.47 -0.54 -24.81
N PRO A 71 -14.76 -0.75 -25.17
CA PRO A 71 -15.80 -1.05 -24.18
C PRO A 71 -15.51 -2.34 -23.40
N ARG A 72 -15.01 -3.38 -24.08
CA ARG A 72 -14.71 -4.68 -23.47
C ARG A 72 -13.58 -4.55 -22.44
N LEU A 73 -12.51 -3.82 -22.77
CA LEU A 73 -11.41 -3.57 -21.85
C LEU A 73 -11.86 -2.69 -20.66
N ALA A 74 -12.68 -1.67 -20.92
CA ALA A 74 -13.23 -0.82 -19.86
C ALA A 74 -14.10 -1.62 -18.88
N GLN A 75 -14.98 -2.48 -19.41
CA GLN A 75 -15.84 -3.36 -18.63
C GLN A 75 -15.04 -4.40 -17.82
N GLN A 76 -14.03 -5.02 -18.43
CA GLN A 76 -13.13 -5.96 -17.76
C GLN A 76 -12.38 -5.29 -16.61
N LEU A 77 -11.83 -4.10 -16.83
CA LEU A 77 -11.13 -3.35 -15.79
C LEU A 77 -12.08 -2.92 -14.67
N ALA A 78 -13.30 -2.48 -15.00
CA ALA A 78 -14.33 -2.16 -14.01
C ALA A 78 -14.70 -3.39 -13.16
N ALA A 79 -14.91 -4.54 -13.79
CA ALA A 79 -15.22 -5.79 -13.11
C ALA A 79 -14.08 -6.24 -12.18
N LEU A 80 -12.83 -6.21 -12.65
CA LEU A 80 -11.66 -6.56 -11.84
C LEU A 80 -11.49 -5.63 -10.63
N ARG A 81 -11.78 -4.34 -10.77
CA ARG A 81 -11.75 -3.40 -9.64
C ARG A 81 -12.84 -3.71 -8.63
N LYS A 82 -14.06 -4.02 -9.08
CA LYS A 82 -15.16 -4.43 -8.21
C LYS A 82 -14.78 -5.69 -7.42
N GLN A 83 -14.28 -6.72 -8.12
CA GLN A 83 -13.81 -7.96 -7.49
C GLN A 83 -12.68 -7.71 -6.48
N ARG A 84 -11.72 -6.83 -6.80
CA ARG A 84 -10.66 -6.42 -5.87
C ARG A 84 -11.23 -5.79 -4.60
N ASP A 85 -12.22 -4.91 -4.74
CA ASP A 85 -12.82 -4.20 -3.61
C ASP A 85 -13.68 -5.16 -2.75
N GLU A 86 -14.40 -6.08 -3.38
CA GLU A 86 -15.12 -7.18 -2.72
C GLU A 86 -14.17 -8.08 -1.91
N ILE A 87 -13.05 -8.52 -2.52
CA ILE A 87 -12.02 -9.31 -1.83
C ILE A 87 -11.38 -8.51 -0.69
N ALA A 88 -11.14 -7.20 -0.87
CA ALA A 88 -10.56 -6.37 0.17
C ALA A 88 -11.48 -6.26 1.40
N ALA A 89 -12.79 -6.12 1.18
CA ALA A 89 -13.80 -6.11 2.25
C ALA A 89 -13.87 -7.46 2.97
N GLU A 90 -13.79 -8.57 2.22
CA GLU A 90 -13.77 -9.91 2.79
C GLU A 90 -12.52 -10.17 3.63
N VAL A 91 -11.33 -9.76 3.16
CA VAL A 91 -10.09 -9.83 3.94
C VAL A 91 -10.20 -9.02 5.22
N GLU A 92 -10.76 -7.81 5.15
CA GLU A 92 -10.98 -6.98 6.34
C GLU A 92 -11.89 -7.68 7.36
N ARG A 93 -13.02 -8.24 6.90
CA ARG A 93 -13.93 -9.03 7.75
C ARG A 93 -13.22 -10.18 8.46
N LEU A 94 -12.43 -10.97 7.72
CA LEU A 94 -11.68 -12.10 8.27
C LEU A 94 -10.62 -11.65 9.29
N VAL A 95 -9.94 -10.53 9.01
CA VAL A 95 -8.92 -9.97 9.92
C VAL A 95 -9.54 -9.47 11.20
N LEU A 96 -10.67 -8.75 11.14
CA LEU A 96 -11.38 -8.23 12.31
C LEU A 96 -11.92 -9.34 13.20
N ALA A 97 -12.34 -10.47 12.61
CA ALA A 97 -12.84 -11.64 13.33
C ALA A 97 -11.71 -12.50 13.94
N HIS A 98 -10.44 -12.27 13.57
CA HIS A 98 -9.34 -13.13 13.99
C HIS A 98 -8.99 -12.91 15.48
N PRO A 99 -8.75 -13.96 16.29
CA PRO A 99 -8.46 -13.82 17.73
C PRO A 99 -7.26 -12.93 18.07
N LEU A 100 -6.23 -12.91 17.20
CA LEU A 100 -5.05 -12.05 17.34
C LEU A 100 -5.29 -10.58 16.92
N TRP A 101 -6.45 -10.20 16.39
CA TRP A 101 -6.77 -8.82 16.02
C TRP A 101 -6.52 -7.80 17.16
N PRO A 102 -7.11 -7.96 18.37
CA PRO A 102 -6.89 -7.03 19.47
C PRO A 102 -5.42 -6.99 19.92
N VAL A 103 -4.73 -8.13 19.89
CA VAL A 103 -3.29 -8.22 20.19
C VAL A 103 -2.51 -7.38 19.19
N LEU A 104 -2.67 -7.63 17.89
CA LEU A 104 -1.89 -6.96 16.84
C LEU A 104 -2.13 -5.45 16.80
N THR A 105 -3.39 -5.03 16.90
CA THR A 105 -3.77 -3.61 16.74
C THR A 105 -3.59 -2.76 17.98
N SER A 106 -3.41 -3.37 19.14
CA SER A 106 -2.96 -2.64 20.33
C SER A 106 -1.60 -1.96 20.14
N MET A 107 -0.75 -2.46 19.23
CA MET A 107 0.52 -1.82 18.90
C MET A 107 0.32 -0.64 17.93
N PRO A 108 0.72 0.59 18.28
CA PRO A 108 0.55 1.77 17.41
C PRO A 108 1.16 1.55 16.02
N GLY A 109 0.47 1.94 14.95
CA GLY A 109 0.94 1.74 13.58
C GLY A 109 0.66 0.34 13.02
N VAL A 110 -0.16 -0.47 13.68
CA VAL A 110 -0.72 -1.72 13.12
C VAL A 110 -2.22 -1.52 12.90
N GLY A 111 -2.64 -1.42 11.65
CA GLY A 111 -4.06 -1.43 11.25
C GLY A 111 -4.40 -2.65 10.41
N VAL A 112 -5.65 -2.76 9.93
CA VAL A 112 -6.20 -3.92 9.18
C VAL A 112 -5.22 -4.51 8.17
N ARG A 113 -4.70 -3.69 7.25
CA ARG A 113 -3.78 -4.18 6.19
C ARG A 113 -2.45 -4.71 6.73
N THR A 114 -1.91 -4.08 7.76
CA THR A 114 -0.67 -4.53 8.41
C THR A 114 -0.94 -5.82 9.18
N ALA A 115 -2.03 -5.85 9.96
CA ALA A 115 -2.47 -7.04 10.70
C ALA A 115 -2.68 -8.23 9.76
N ALA A 116 -3.36 -8.04 8.63
CA ALA A 116 -3.53 -9.07 7.61
C ALA A 116 -2.19 -9.69 7.17
N ARG A 117 -1.18 -8.85 6.90
CA ARG A 117 0.16 -9.33 6.54
C ARG A 117 0.86 -10.05 7.69
N LEU A 118 0.71 -9.57 8.92
CA LEU A 118 1.28 -10.26 10.09
C LEU A 118 0.63 -11.61 10.31
N LEU A 119 -0.70 -11.70 10.16
CA LEU A 119 -1.44 -12.95 10.26
C LEU A 119 -0.96 -13.96 9.21
N THR A 120 -0.90 -13.56 7.93
CA THR A 120 -0.48 -14.46 6.85
C THR A 120 0.99 -14.89 6.95
N GLU A 121 1.87 -13.98 7.37
CA GLU A 121 3.32 -14.24 7.34
C GLU A 121 3.86 -14.85 8.64
N VAL A 122 3.18 -14.65 9.77
CA VAL A 122 3.71 -14.96 11.12
C VAL A 122 2.78 -15.87 11.95
N ALA A 123 1.45 -15.71 11.90
CA ALA A 123 0.57 -16.33 12.91
C ALA A 123 0.63 -17.86 12.98
N HIS A 124 0.92 -18.53 11.86
CA HIS A 124 1.03 -20.00 11.79
C HIS A 124 2.48 -20.49 11.76
N LYS A 125 3.45 -19.66 12.17
CA LYS A 125 4.87 -20.02 12.16
C LYS A 125 5.44 -19.89 13.56
N ALA A 126 6.08 -20.96 14.02
CA ALA A 126 6.87 -20.94 15.23
C ALA A 126 8.24 -20.32 14.96
N PHE A 127 8.64 -19.35 15.79
CA PHE A 127 9.98 -18.80 15.80
C PHE A 127 10.61 -19.07 17.16
N ALA A 128 11.83 -19.62 17.19
CA ALA A 128 12.52 -19.92 18.44
C ALA A 128 12.85 -18.66 19.26
N SER A 129 13.00 -17.51 18.59
CA SER A 129 13.21 -16.23 19.26
C SER A 129 12.81 -15.05 18.37
N ALA A 130 12.73 -13.87 18.98
CA ALA A 130 12.52 -12.61 18.26
C ALA A 130 13.61 -12.33 17.20
N ALA A 131 14.85 -12.78 17.45
CA ALA A 131 15.94 -12.68 16.49
C ALA A 131 15.68 -13.54 15.24
N HIS A 132 15.11 -14.75 15.41
CA HIS A 132 14.71 -15.59 14.28
C HIS A 132 13.58 -14.96 13.47
N LEU A 133 12.57 -14.37 14.12
CA LEU A 133 11.52 -13.63 13.42
C LEU A 133 12.10 -12.44 12.63
N ALA A 134 13.03 -11.68 13.23
CA ALA A 134 13.65 -10.56 12.56
C ALA A 134 14.57 -10.96 11.40
N ALA A 135 15.28 -12.09 11.52
CA ALA A 135 16.06 -12.67 10.44
C ALA A 135 15.15 -13.13 9.29
N TYR A 136 14.05 -13.83 9.63
CA TYR A 136 13.02 -14.23 8.68
C TYR A 136 12.42 -13.03 7.94
N ALA A 137 12.11 -11.95 8.66
CA ALA A 137 11.64 -10.69 8.09
C ALA A 137 12.70 -9.91 7.31
N GLY A 138 13.98 -10.33 7.32
CA GLY A 138 15.08 -9.59 6.69
C GLY A 138 15.36 -8.22 7.35
N LEU A 139 15.01 -8.06 8.63
CA LEU A 139 15.30 -6.89 9.47
C LEU A 139 16.59 -7.03 10.27
N ALA A 140 17.06 -8.26 10.50
CA ALA A 140 18.34 -8.49 11.15
C ALA A 140 19.50 -8.02 10.23
N PRO A 141 20.51 -7.31 10.78
CA PRO A 141 21.74 -7.03 10.06
C PRO A 141 22.46 -8.34 9.71
N VAL A 142 23.24 -8.33 8.64
CA VAL A 142 24.06 -9.46 8.20
C VAL A 142 25.50 -9.02 8.17
N THR A 143 26.36 -9.75 8.88
CA THR A 143 27.82 -9.57 8.78
C THR A 143 28.30 -10.10 7.44
N ARG A 144 28.95 -9.27 6.62
CA ARG A 144 29.59 -9.74 5.39
C ARG A 144 31.07 -9.97 5.67
N ARG A 145 31.46 -11.25 5.69
CA ARG A 145 32.87 -11.64 5.70
C ARG A 145 33.29 -11.93 4.25
N SER A 146 34.27 -11.21 3.72
CA SER A 146 34.93 -11.56 2.45
C SER A 146 36.42 -11.73 2.71
N GLY A 147 36.94 -12.94 2.59
CA GLY A 147 38.31 -13.27 2.97
C GLY A 147 38.59 -13.04 4.46
N SER A 148 39.76 -12.48 4.78
CA SER A 148 40.20 -12.13 6.14
C SER A 148 39.55 -10.86 6.70
N SER A 149 38.76 -10.11 5.90
CA SER A 149 38.17 -8.85 6.32
C SER A 149 36.72 -9.03 6.76
N ILE A 150 36.43 -8.63 8.01
CA ILE A 150 35.06 -8.40 8.50
C ILE A 150 34.68 -6.97 8.12
N ARG A 151 33.96 -6.82 7.01
CA ARG A 151 33.25 -5.57 6.74
C ARG A 151 32.00 -5.57 7.63
N GLY A 152 31.75 -4.45 8.31
CA GLY A 152 30.74 -4.34 9.35
C GLY A 152 29.32 -4.75 8.96
N GLU A 153 28.35 -4.47 9.82
CA GLU A 153 26.97 -4.91 9.60
C GLU A 153 26.31 -4.28 8.36
N HIS A 154 25.75 -5.12 7.49
CA HIS A 154 25.03 -4.69 6.30
C HIS A 154 23.53 -5.03 6.38
N PRO A 155 22.66 -4.25 5.71
CA PRO A 155 21.25 -4.63 5.56
C PRO A 155 21.10 -5.98 4.86
N SER A 156 20.27 -6.86 5.41
CA SER A 156 19.93 -8.11 4.72
C SER A 156 19.21 -7.84 3.40
N ARG A 157 19.70 -8.49 2.33
CA ARG A 157 19.03 -8.60 1.02
C ARG A 157 18.15 -9.85 0.92
N ARG A 158 18.21 -10.73 1.93
CA ARG A 158 17.42 -11.96 2.06
C ARG A 158 16.25 -11.74 3.03
N GLY A 159 15.37 -12.73 3.13
CA GLY A 159 14.21 -12.72 4.02
C GLY A 159 12.91 -12.33 3.32
N ASN A 160 11.82 -12.38 4.08
CA ASN A 160 10.47 -12.13 3.63
C ASN A 160 10.25 -10.64 3.35
N LYS A 161 10.23 -10.27 2.06
CA LYS A 161 10.07 -8.88 1.60
C LYS A 161 8.69 -8.31 1.92
N VAL A 162 7.65 -9.15 1.96
CA VAL A 162 6.27 -8.74 2.30
C VAL A 162 6.22 -8.34 3.77
N LEU A 163 6.74 -9.19 4.66
CA LEU A 163 6.81 -8.92 6.09
C LEU A 163 7.71 -7.72 6.40
N LYS A 164 8.87 -7.61 5.74
CA LYS A 164 9.76 -6.44 5.87
C LYS A 164 9.04 -5.13 5.55
N ARG A 165 8.29 -5.12 4.44
CA ARG A 165 7.53 -3.95 4.01
C ARG A 165 6.43 -3.61 5.01
N ALA A 166 5.70 -4.60 5.49
CA ALA A 166 4.64 -4.40 6.50
C ALA A 166 5.21 -3.80 7.79
N LEU A 167 6.31 -4.34 8.31
CA LEU A 167 6.97 -3.84 9.52
C LEU A 167 7.58 -2.45 9.34
N PHE A 168 8.15 -2.15 8.15
CA PHE A 168 8.64 -0.81 7.83
C PHE A 168 7.51 0.24 7.80
N LEU A 169 6.41 -0.06 7.10
CA LEU A 169 5.26 0.84 7.04
C LEU A 169 4.60 1.00 8.43
N SER A 170 4.55 -0.07 9.22
CA SER A 170 4.10 -0.01 10.60
C SER A 170 4.98 0.89 11.46
N ALA A 171 6.31 0.79 11.34
CA ALA A 171 7.24 1.67 12.05
C ALA A 171 7.11 3.14 11.62
N PHE A 172 6.85 3.40 10.34
CA PHE A 172 6.57 4.76 9.85
C PHE A 172 5.25 5.32 10.42
N ALA A 173 4.17 4.53 10.38
CA ALA A 173 2.89 4.93 10.96
C ALA A 173 2.98 5.14 12.49
N ALA A 174 3.81 4.36 13.17
CA ALA A 174 4.08 4.47 14.59
C ALA A 174 4.85 5.75 14.99
N LEU A 175 5.32 6.58 14.06
CA LEU A 175 5.99 7.84 14.41
C LEU A 175 5.09 8.86 15.11
N ARG A 176 3.77 8.63 15.14
CA ARG A 176 2.82 9.41 15.96
C ARG A 176 2.80 8.98 17.44
N ASP A 177 3.32 7.79 17.75
CA ASP A 177 3.48 7.31 19.12
C ASP A 177 4.77 7.88 19.75
N PRO A 178 4.71 8.51 20.95
CA PRO A 178 5.87 9.14 21.58
C PRO A 178 7.06 8.19 21.80
N VAL A 179 6.82 6.94 22.19
CA VAL A 179 7.89 5.96 22.47
C VAL A 179 8.64 5.60 21.18
N SER A 180 7.90 5.36 20.11
CA SER A 180 8.44 5.08 18.77
C SER A 180 9.15 6.31 18.18
N ARG A 181 8.58 7.51 18.35
CA ARG A 181 9.15 8.79 17.92
C ARG A 181 10.49 9.06 18.61
N ALA A 182 10.56 8.89 19.92
CA ALA A 182 11.79 9.11 20.71
C ALA A 182 12.91 8.17 20.26
N TYR A 183 12.61 6.88 20.06
CA TYR A 183 13.60 5.94 19.55
C TYR A 183 14.09 6.31 18.14
N TYR A 184 13.18 6.69 17.25
CA TYR A 184 13.52 7.15 15.91
C TYR A 184 14.44 8.38 15.98
N ALA A 185 14.09 9.39 16.78
CA ALA A 185 14.85 10.62 16.92
C ALA A 185 16.27 10.34 17.43
N ARG A 186 16.41 9.47 18.44
CA ARG A 186 17.72 9.02 18.92
C ARG A 186 18.55 8.35 17.82
N LYS A 187 17.93 7.55 16.93
CA LYS A 187 18.65 6.93 15.81
C LYS A 187 19.10 7.96 14.77
N ILE A 188 18.30 9.00 14.52
CA ILE A 188 18.71 10.13 13.67
C ILE A 188 19.89 10.88 14.28
N GLN A 189 19.85 11.19 15.59
CA GLN A 189 20.96 11.83 16.32
C GLN A 189 22.25 10.99 16.29
N GLN A 190 22.13 9.66 16.24
CA GLN A 190 23.24 8.74 16.02
C GLN A 190 23.74 8.68 14.56
N GLY A 191 23.35 9.64 13.71
CA GLY A 191 23.79 9.75 12.31
C GLY A 191 23.11 8.80 11.33
N LYS A 192 22.04 8.08 11.72
CA LYS A 192 21.30 7.22 10.78
C LYS A 192 20.43 8.08 9.86
N ARG A 193 20.38 7.70 8.58
CA ARG A 193 19.41 8.29 7.63
C ARG A 193 17.98 7.86 7.96
N HIS A 194 16.98 8.61 7.49
CA HIS A 194 15.55 8.34 7.71
C HIS A 194 15.16 6.85 7.58
N ASN A 195 15.44 6.23 6.43
CA ASN A 195 15.09 4.83 6.19
C ASN A 195 15.87 3.86 7.10
N GLN A 196 17.11 4.18 7.47
CA GLN A 196 17.90 3.36 8.40
C GLN A 196 17.32 3.43 9.81
N ALA A 197 16.90 4.62 10.26
CA ALA A 197 16.24 4.80 11.54
C ALA A 197 14.88 4.08 11.60
N LEU A 198 14.10 4.11 10.52
CA LEU A 198 12.85 3.35 10.41
C LEU A 198 13.07 1.84 10.43
N ILE A 199 14.09 1.32 9.73
CA ILE A 199 14.42 -0.11 9.79
C ILE A 199 14.87 -0.51 11.20
N ALA A 200 15.67 0.32 11.87
CA ALA A 200 16.05 0.08 13.27
C ALA A 200 14.83 0.09 14.21
N LEU A 201 13.85 0.96 13.96
CA LEU A 201 12.59 0.99 14.71
C LEU A 201 11.74 -0.25 14.41
N ALA A 202 11.62 -0.64 13.14
CA ALA A 202 10.93 -1.86 12.72
C ALA A 202 11.56 -3.10 13.36
N ARG A 203 12.90 -3.19 13.42
CA ARG A 203 13.61 -4.27 14.12
C ARG A 203 13.24 -4.33 15.59
N ARG A 204 13.25 -3.20 16.31
CA ARG A 204 12.86 -3.15 17.73
C ARG A 204 11.39 -3.55 17.92
N ARG A 205 10.50 -3.06 17.06
CA ARG A 205 9.07 -3.38 17.11
C ARG A 205 8.79 -4.85 16.78
N CYS A 206 9.61 -5.46 15.93
CA CYS A 206 9.56 -6.90 15.65
C CYS A 206 9.82 -7.73 16.92
N ASP A 207 10.70 -7.27 17.83
CA ASP A 207 10.91 -7.96 19.13
C ASP A 207 9.67 -7.89 20.01
N VAL A 208 9.04 -6.72 20.07
CA VAL A 208 7.82 -6.52 20.86
C VAL A 208 6.66 -7.35 20.27
N LEU A 209 6.53 -7.36 18.95
CA LEU A 209 5.51 -8.15 18.27
C LEU A 209 5.67 -9.64 18.54
N PHE A 210 6.91 -10.15 18.53
CA PHE A 210 7.19 -11.53 18.88
C PHE A 210 6.71 -11.87 20.30
N ALA A 211 7.02 -11.01 21.28
CA ALA A 211 6.59 -11.21 22.67
C ALA A 211 5.05 -11.19 22.80
N MET A 212 4.39 -10.21 22.19
CA MET A 212 2.93 -10.09 22.19
C MET A 212 2.25 -11.33 21.60
N LEU A 213 2.77 -11.85 20.48
CA LEU A 213 2.24 -13.05 19.83
C LEU A 213 2.50 -14.32 20.64
N ARG A 214 3.68 -14.45 21.25
CA ARG A 214 4.03 -15.58 22.11
C ARG A 214 3.16 -15.64 23.37
N ASP A 215 2.95 -14.49 24.00
CA ASP A 215 2.29 -14.40 25.31
C ASP A 215 0.78 -14.13 25.19
N GLY A 216 0.27 -13.86 23.99
CA GLY A 216 -1.12 -13.47 23.76
C GLY A 216 -1.48 -12.12 24.40
N THR A 217 -0.50 -11.24 24.61
CA THR A 217 -0.65 -9.99 25.37
C THR A 217 -0.76 -8.77 24.47
N ILE A 218 -1.53 -7.78 24.92
CA ILE A 218 -1.61 -6.47 24.27
C ILE A 218 -0.32 -5.67 24.46
N TYR A 219 -0.08 -4.72 23.55
CA TYR A 219 1.06 -3.82 23.60
C TYR A 219 1.04 -2.98 24.88
N GLN A 220 2.14 -3.02 25.61
CA GLN A 220 2.39 -2.13 26.73
C GLN A 220 3.54 -1.19 26.39
N PRO A 221 3.32 0.14 26.39
CA PRO A 221 4.40 1.08 26.17
C PRO A 221 5.37 0.98 27.35
N LYS A 222 6.63 0.60 27.09
CA LYS A 222 7.68 0.82 28.07
C LYS A 222 7.91 2.32 28.16
N SER A 223 7.55 2.92 29.30
CA SER A 223 7.94 4.28 29.65
C SER A 223 9.43 4.43 29.35
N ALA A 224 9.81 5.51 28.65
CA ALA A 224 11.21 5.85 28.54
C ALA A 224 11.79 5.93 29.96
N PRO A 225 12.95 5.34 30.26
CA PRO A 225 13.59 5.60 31.55
C PRO A 225 13.73 7.13 31.65
N ASN A 226 13.22 7.69 32.76
CA ASN A 226 13.40 9.11 33.07
C ASN A 226 14.88 9.43 32.91
N ALA A 227 15.16 10.45 32.10
CA ALA A 227 16.50 10.96 31.87
C ALA A 227 17.10 11.52 33.16
#